data_AF-A0A3D5X427-F1
#
_entry.id   AF-A0A3D5X427-F1
#
_cell.length_a   1.000
_cell.length_b   1.000
_cell.length_c   1.000
_cell.angle_alpha   90.00
_cell.angle_beta   90.00
_cell.angle_gamma   90.00
#
_symmetry.space_group_name_H-M   'P 1'
#
loop_
_entity.id
_entity.type
_entity.pdbx_description
1 polymer ?
#
loop_
_entity_poly.entity_id
_entity_poly.type
_entity_poly.pdbx_seq_one_letter_code
_entity_poly.pdbx_strand_id
1 'polypeptide(L)'
;LYIDTKNLAITNAQFSLNLDDKDEAAKLFVLRKPRGVKFTPTSTSYHVNYIEHNSRYYLNYVRNELSFKANWNRRIFNTSYTVIAEMAVTDRDLSNTNKFPYRETFKASDILAETVEAFNDDDFWGEYNYIKPEESIEEAIKKYGKRLKRLNIE
;
A
#
# COMPACT_ATOMS: atom_id res chain seq x y z
N LEU A 1 2.55 8.44 16.70
CA LEU A 1 3.94 7.92 16.61
C LEU A 1 4.18 6.97 17.76
N TYR A 2 4.90 5.89 17.50
CA TYR A 2 5.32 4.92 18.51
C TYR A 2 6.85 4.92 18.53
N ILE A 3 7.40 5.06 19.72
CA ILE A 3 8.83 5.28 19.95
C ILE A 3 9.32 4.19 20.89
N ASP A 4 10.43 3.54 20.53
CA ASP A 4 11.12 2.59 21.40
C ASP A 4 11.72 3.32 22.61
N THR A 5 11.50 2.80 23.82
CA THR A 5 11.89 3.49 25.06
C THR A 5 13.37 3.39 25.37
N LYS A 6 14.10 2.45 24.76
CA LYS A 6 15.54 2.22 25.04
C LYS A 6 16.42 3.05 24.14
N ASN A 7 16.07 3.14 22.85
CA ASN A 7 16.90 3.79 21.84
C ASN A 7 16.21 4.96 21.13
N LEU A 8 14.97 5.28 21.49
CA LEU A 8 14.18 6.39 20.94
C LEU A 8 13.90 6.29 19.44
N ALA A 9 14.01 5.10 18.85
CA ALA A 9 13.70 4.88 17.45
C ALA A 9 12.19 4.89 17.20
N ILE A 10 11.77 5.40 16.04
CA ILE A 10 10.38 5.32 15.59
C ILE A 10 10.13 3.90 15.09
N THR A 11 9.25 3.17 15.78
CA THR A 11 8.85 1.81 15.41
C THR A 11 7.59 1.78 14.57
N ASN A 12 6.72 2.77 14.75
CA ASN A 12 5.50 2.90 14.00
C ASN A 12 5.08 4.37 13.86
N ALA A 13 4.56 4.71 12.68
CA ALA A 13 3.89 5.97 12.44
C ALA A 13 2.48 5.70 11.89
N GLN A 14 1.49 6.14 12.65
CA GLN A 14 0.10 6.25 12.20
C GLN A 14 -0.25 7.73 12.12
N PHE A 15 -0.71 8.17 10.96
CA PHE A 15 -1.06 9.57 10.71
C PHE A 15 -2.07 9.71 9.58
N SER A 16 -2.68 10.89 9.49
CA SER A 16 -3.52 11.34 8.39
C SER A 16 -3.03 12.71 7.92
N LEU A 17 -3.32 13.06 6.67
CA LEU A 17 -3.04 14.39 6.14
C LEU A 17 -4.18 15.35 6.49
N ASN A 18 -3.83 16.62 6.70
CA ASN A 18 -4.82 17.68 6.83
C ASN A 18 -5.52 17.89 5.47
N LEU A 19 -6.85 17.84 5.47
CA LEU A 19 -7.70 17.98 4.29
C LEU A 19 -8.63 19.22 4.36
N ASP A 20 -8.34 20.17 5.25
CA ASP A 20 -9.14 21.39 5.48
C ASP A 20 -9.23 22.21 4.18
N ASP A 21 -8.08 22.44 3.54
CA ASP A 21 -8.03 22.95 2.17
C ASP A 21 -8.17 21.80 1.18
N LYS A 22 -9.41 21.54 0.80
CA LYS A 22 -9.78 20.45 -0.11
C LYS A 22 -9.17 20.60 -1.50
N ASP A 23 -8.99 21.83 -1.97
CA ASP A 23 -8.51 22.08 -3.33
C ASP A 23 -6.99 21.92 -3.40
N GLU A 24 -6.23 22.33 -2.37
CA GLU A 24 -4.81 22.01 -2.26
C GLU A 24 -4.57 20.52 -1.95
N ALA A 25 -5.33 19.94 -1.03
CA ALA A 25 -5.22 18.52 -0.71
C ALA A 25 -5.49 17.64 -1.93
N ALA A 26 -6.46 17.98 -2.78
CA ALA A 26 -6.74 17.23 -4.00
C ALA A 26 -5.55 17.17 -4.97
N LYS A 27 -4.71 18.22 -5.03
CA LYS A 27 -3.52 18.26 -5.89
C LYS A 27 -2.42 17.29 -5.46
N LEU A 28 -2.39 16.92 -4.17
CA LEU A 28 -1.43 15.95 -3.64
C LEU A 28 -1.71 14.52 -4.15
N PHE A 29 -2.97 14.20 -4.42
CA PHE A 29 -3.39 12.83 -4.74
C PHE A 29 -3.80 12.63 -6.21
N VAL A 30 -4.15 13.71 -6.92
CA VAL A 30 -4.70 13.63 -8.28
C VAL A 30 -3.74 14.27 -9.27
N LEU A 31 -2.93 13.45 -9.94
CA LEU A 31 -2.02 13.91 -11.00
C LEU A 31 -2.78 14.42 -12.24
N ARG A 32 -3.83 13.69 -12.66
CA ARG A 32 -4.65 14.04 -13.82
C ARG A 32 -6.11 13.65 -13.59
N LYS A 33 -7.03 14.51 -14.02
CA LYS A 33 -8.48 14.26 -13.94
C LYS A 33 -9.20 14.60 -15.25
N PRO A 34 -10.32 13.93 -15.56
CA PRO A 34 -11.18 14.32 -16.68
C PRO A 34 -11.72 15.75 -16.51
N ARG A 35 -12.01 16.40 -17.65
CA ARG A 35 -12.70 17.69 -17.64
C ARG A 35 -14.10 17.52 -17.06
N GLY A 36 -14.49 18.46 -16.18
CA GLY A 36 -15.80 18.45 -15.55
C GLY A 36 -15.93 17.52 -14.34
N VAL A 37 -14.83 17.03 -13.77
CA VAL A 37 -14.83 16.32 -12.47
C VAL A 37 -14.11 17.14 -11.42
N LYS A 38 -14.72 17.27 -10.23
CA LYS A 38 -14.07 17.75 -9.01
C LYS A 38 -13.84 16.56 -8.07
N PHE A 39 -12.56 16.28 -7.79
CA PHE A 39 -12.14 15.32 -6.79
C PHE A 39 -12.00 16.03 -5.46
N THR A 40 -12.58 15.47 -4.41
CA THR A 40 -12.50 16.00 -3.05
C THR A 40 -12.03 14.88 -2.13
N PRO A 41 -10.80 14.93 -1.60
CA PRO A 41 -10.35 13.95 -0.61
C PRO A 41 -11.21 14.07 0.64
N THR A 42 -11.62 12.94 1.20
CA THR A 42 -12.50 12.88 2.39
C THR A 42 -11.81 12.28 3.60
N SER A 43 -10.89 11.35 3.40
CA SER A 43 -10.10 10.76 4.46
C SER A 43 -8.78 10.25 3.91
N THR A 44 -7.77 10.27 4.77
CA THR A 44 -6.51 9.58 4.55
C THR A 44 -6.11 8.84 5.81
N SER A 45 -5.53 7.66 5.65
CA SER A 45 -4.91 6.89 6.72
C SER A 45 -3.58 6.35 6.22
N TYR A 46 -2.54 6.57 7.01
CA TYR A 46 -1.20 6.06 6.74
C TYR A 46 -0.74 5.29 7.96
N HIS A 47 -0.26 4.08 7.72
CA HIS A 47 0.34 3.22 8.72
C HIS A 47 1.66 2.72 8.19
N VAL A 48 2.74 3.10 8.86
CA VAL A 48 4.11 2.72 8.54
C VAL A 48 4.71 2.01 9.74
N ASN A 49 5.25 0.81 9.52
CA ASN A 49 6.02 0.08 10.54
C ASN A 49 7.49 -0.01 10.14
N TYR A 50 8.34 0.08 11.15
CA TYR A 50 9.76 -0.17 11.05
C TYR A 50 10.15 -1.35 11.94
N ILE A 51 11.08 -2.17 11.47
CA ILE A 51 11.66 -3.28 12.23
C ILE A 51 13.14 -3.06 12.44
N GLU A 52 13.62 -3.39 13.63
CA GLU A 52 15.05 -3.37 13.95
C GLU A 52 15.75 -4.59 13.37
N HIS A 53 16.90 -4.36 12.75
CA HIS A 53 17.81 -5.41 12.27
C HIS A 53 19.24 -4.87 12.32
N ASN A 54 20.14 -5.57 13.02
CA ASN A 54 21.55 -5.17 13.16
C ASN A 54 21.74 -3.71 13.61
N SER A 55 21.01 -3.31 14.65
CA SER A 55 21.01 -1.96 15.25
C SER A 55 20.53 -0.83 14.32
N ARG A 56 19.81 -1.17 13.25
CA ARG A 56 19.22 -0.21 12.31
C ARG A 56 17.74 -0.53 12.10
N TYR A 57 16.92 0.52 12.00
CA TYR A 57 15.49 0.38 11.74
C TYR A 57 15.22 0.50 10.24
N TYR A 58 14.46 -0.45 9.72
CA TYR A 58 14.12 -0.53 8.31
C TYR A 58 12.61 -0.56 8.12
N LEU A 59 12.15 0.02 7.01
CA LEU A 59 10.76 -0.06 6.59
C LEU A 59 10.33 -1.53 6.50
N ASN A 60 9.25 -1.91 7.17
CA ASN A 60 8.78 -3.29 7.20
C ASN A 60 7.40 -3.43 6.55
N TYR A 61 6.53 -2.46 6.81
CA TYR A 61 5.16 -2.49 6.34
C TYR A 61 4.66 -1.07 6.10
N VAL A 62 3.89 -0.90 5.03
CA VAL A 62 3.19 0.34 4.69
C VAL A 62 1.78 -0.02 4.28
N ARG A 63 0.81 0.66 4.86
CA ARG A 63 -0.57 0.69 4.38
C ARG A 63 -1.01 2.14 4.24
N ASN A 64 -1.59 2.47 3.11
CA ASN A 64 -2.26 3.72 2.86
C ASN A 64 -3.70 3.46 2.42
N GLU A 65 -4.60 4.25 2.96
CA GLU A 65 -5.98 4.35 2.51
C GLU A 65 -6.30 5.81 2.20
N LEU A 66 -6.85 6.04 1.01
CA LEU A 66 -7.30 7.36 0.56
C LEU A 66 -8.73 7.21 0.06
N SER A 67 -9.66 7.96 0.67
CA SER A 67 -11.02 8.08 0.15
C SER A 67 -11.26 9.46 -0.45
N PHE A 68 -12.01 9.50 -1.55
CA PHE A 68 -12.38 10.74 -2.20
C PHE A 68 -13.77 10.66 -2.83
N LYS A 69 -14.39 11.84 -2.99
CA LYS A 69 -15.61 12.02 -3.77
C LYS A 69 -15.28 12.56 -5.16
N ALA A 70 -15.82 11.94 -6.19
CA ALA A 70 -15.85 12.49 -7.54
C ALA A 70 -17.22 13.14 -7.81
N ASN A 71 -17.20 14.45 -8.03
CA ASN A 71 -18.38 15.24 -8.38
C ASN A 71 -18.30 15.56 -9.87
N TRP A 72 -19.21 15.01 -10.65
CA TRP A 72 -19.31 15.29 -12.08
C TRP A 72 -20.21 16.50 -12.31
N ASN A 73 -19.77 17.41 -13.17
CA ASN A 73 -20.60 18.48 -13.67
C ASN A 73 -21.85 17.86 -14.30
N ARG A 74 -23.04 18.31 -13.90
CA ARG A 74 -24.36 17.81 -14.34
C ARG A 74 -24.82 16.48 -13.74
N ARG A 75 -24.16 15.95 -12.69
CA ARG A 75 -24.73 14.87 -11.84
C ARG A 75 -25.10 15.42 -10.46
N ILE A 76 -26.31 15.09 -10.00
CA ILE A 76 -26.81 15.50 -8.68
C ILE A 76 -26.28 14.62 -7.53
N PHE A 77 -25.78 13.42 -7.84
CA PHE A 77 -25.15 12.52 -6.88
C PHE A 77 -23.66 12.41 -7.14
N ASN A 78 -22.88 12.42 -6.06
CA ASN A 78 -21.45 12.16 -6.10
C ASN A 78 -21.17 10.66 -6.04
N THR A 79 -19.99 10.27 -6.51
CA THR A 79 -19.48 8.90 -6.36
C THR A 79 -18.33 8.92 -5.37
N SER A 80 -18.32 7.99 -4.43
CA SER A 80 -17.22 7.84 -3.47
C SER A 80 -16.32 6.70 -3.91
N TYR A 81 -15.02 6.90 -3.79
CA TYR A 81 -14.00 5.91 -4.11
C TYR A 81 -13.04 5.80 -2.94
N THR A 82 -12.51 4.61 -2.73
CA THR A 82 -11.42 4.34 -1.80
C THR A 82 -10.31 3.62 -2.54
N VAL A 83 -9.09 4.10 -2.38
CA VAL A 83 -7.87 3.49 -2.89
C VAL A 83 -7.08 3.00 -1.70
N ILE A 84 -6.70 1.73 -1.72
CA ILE A 84 -5.85 1.10 -0.72
C ILE A 84 -4.55 0.70 -1.41
N ALA A 85 -3.43 1.08 -0.81
CA ALA A 85 -2.11 0.61 -1.19
C ALA A 85 -1.47 -0.06 0.03
N GLU A 86 -0.98 -1.28 -0.14
CA GLU A 86 -0.35 -2.06 0.92
C GLU A 86 0.97 -2.65 0.43
N MET A 87 1.99 -2.63 1.28
CA MET A 87 3.31 -3.18 1.01
C MET A 87 3.85 -3.84 2.28
N ALA A 88 4.33 -5.07 2.15
CA ALA A 88 5.03 -5.79 3.21
C ALA A 88 6.39 -6.26 2.70
N VAL A 89 7.44 -6.03 3.49
CA VAL A 89 8.77 -6.58 3.21
C VAL A 89 8.82 -7.99 3.78
N THR A 90 9.00 -8.99 2.90
CA THR A 90 9.04 -10.41 3.28
C THR A 90 10.46 -10.90 3.54
N ASP A 91 11.44 -10.34 2.84
CA ASP A 91 12.85 -10.70 2.96
C ASP A 91 13.75 -9.47 2.77
N ARG A 92 14.95 -9.52 3.34
CA ARG A 92 15.95 -8.47 3.25
C ARG A 92 17.35 -9.06 3.27
N ASP A 93 18.00 -9.02 2.11
CA ASP A 93 19.44 -9.27 2.00
C ASP A 93 20.22 -7.95 2.08
N LEU A 94 21.19 -7.90 3.00
CA LEU A 94 22.10 -6.76 3.19
C LEU A 94 23.53 -7.08 2.71
N SER A 95 23.79 -8.32 2.32
CA SER A 95 25.06 -8.78 1.78
C SER A 95 25.10 -8.57 0.27
N ASN A 96 26.28 -8.23 -0.29
CA ASN A 96 26.51 -8.12 -1.74
C ASN A 96 25.46 -7.30 -2.53
N THR A 97 25.01 -6.17 -1.97
CA THR A 97 24.00 -5.32 -2.60
C THR A 97 24.51 -4.72 -3.92
N ASN A 98 23.91 -5.14 -5.03
CA ASN A 98 24.12 -4.52 -6.34
C ASN A 98 22.98 -3.55 -6.63
N LYS A 99 23.29 -2.42 -7.28
CA LYS A 99 22.26 -1.49 -7.72
C LYS A 99 21.39 -2.18 -8.78
N PHE A 100 20.07 -2.10 -8.61
CA PHE A 100 19.13 -2.57 -9.63
C PHE A 100 19.43 -1.89 -10.97
N PRO A 101 19.49 -2.65 -12.09
CA PRO A 101 19.53 -2.08 -13.41
C PRO A 101 18.36 -1.10 -13.61
N TYR A 102 18.61 0.00 -14.34
CA TYR A 102 17.59 1.02 -14.59
C TYR A 102 16.29 0.45 -15.20
N ARG A 103 16.43 -0.62 -15.99
CA ARG A 103 15.33 -1.28 -16.69
C ARG A 103 14.44 -2.14 -15.76
N GLU A 104 14.91 -2.46 -14.57
CA GLU A 104 14.20 -3.22 -13.53
C GLU A 104 13.66 -2.32 -12.41
N THR A 105 13.91 -1.01 -12.49
CA THR A 105 13.44 -0.03 -11.50
C THR A 105 12.08 0.54 -11.93
N PHE A 106 11.15 0.66 -10.99
CA PHE A 106 9.88 1.36 -11.22
C PHE A 106 10.11 2.85 -11.49
N LYS A 107 9.44 3.36 -12.52
CA LYS A 107 9.37 4.79 -12.83
C LYS A 107 8.11 5.39 -12.21
N ALA A 108 8.16 6.68 -11.89
CA ALA A 108 6.99 7.42 -11.42
C ALA A 108 5.82 7.45 -12.44
N SER A 109 6.11 7.19 -13.72
CA SER A 109 5.12 7.07 -14.79
C SER A 109 4.54 5.68 -14.95
N ASP A 110 5.08 4.67 -14.27
CA ASP A 110 4.60 3.30 -14.40
C ASP A 110 3.22 3.17 -13.75
N ILE A 111 2.28 2.63 -14.51
CA ILE A 111 0.90 2.43 -14.06
C ILE A 111 0.77 0.97 -13.63
N LEU A 112 0.61 0.74 -12.33
CA LEU A 112 0.37 -0.58 -11.75
C LEU A 112 -1.13 -0.93 -11.85
N ALA A 113 -1.66 -0.96 -13.07
CA ALA A 113 -3.05 -1.32 -13.34
C ALA A 113 -3.07 -2.71 -14.00
N GLU A 114 -2.95 -3.75 -13.18
CA GLU A 114 -3.31 -5.10 -13.62
C GLU A 114 -4.80 -5.29 -13.35
N THR A 115 -5.57 -5.60 -14.40
CA THR A 115 -7.03 -5.64 -14.34
C THR A 115 -7.49 -6.85 -13.51
N VAL A 116 -8.33 -6.60 -12.51
CA VAL A 116 -8.86 -7.59 -11.54
C VAL A 116 -9.67 -8.72 -12.18
N GLU A 117 -10.08 -8.61 -13.45
CA GLU A 117 -10.82 -9.67 -14.14
C GLU A 117 -10.08 -11.02 -14.15
N ALA A 118 -8.74 -11.02 -14.26
CA ALA A 118 -7.94 -12.24 -14.18
C ALA A 118 -7.83 -12.81 -12.75
N PHE A 119 -8.07 -11.99 -11.72
CA PHE A 119 -7.96 -12.36 -10.30
C PHE A 119 -9.28 -12.87 -9.69
N ASN A 120 -10.40 -12.73 -10.41
CA ASN A 120 -11.73 -13.21 -9.99
C ASN A 120 -12.03 -14.66 -10.41
N ASP A 121 -11.12 -15.29 -11.17
CA ASP A 121 -11.21 -16.70 -11.49
C ASP A 121 -10.53 -17.50 -10.37
N ASP A 122 -11.33 -18.24 -9.59
CA ASP A 122 -10.86 -19.08 -8.49
C ASP A 122 -9.83 -20.13 -8.94
N ASP A 123 -9.86 -20.53 -10.22
CA ASP A 123 -8.94 -21.52 -10.81
C ASP A 123 -7.65 -20.88 -11.38
N PHE A 124 -7.60 -19.55 -11.58
CA PHE A 124 -6.44 -18.86 -12.18
C PHE A 124 -5.14 -19.09 -11.40
N TRP A 125 -5.25 -19.16 -10.07
CA TRP A 125 -4.10 -19.32 -9.18
C TRP A 125 -3.74 -20.78 -8.88
N GLY A 126 -4.54 -21.76 -9.29
CA GLY A 126 -4.25 -23.19 -9.08
C GLY A 126 -3.74 -23.53 -7.67
N GLU A 127 -2.61 -24.24 -7.56
CA GLU A 127 -1.96 -24.57 -6.27
C GLU A 127 -1.13 -23.43 -5.66
N TYR A 128 -1.05 -22.25 -6.30
CA TYR A 128 -0.23 -21.14 -5.83
C TYR A 128 -0.88 -20.39 -4.65
N ASN A 129 -0.05 -19.77 -3.81
CA ASN A 129 -0.51 -18.90 -2.73
C ASN A 129 -1.00 -17.57 -3.31
N TYR A 130 -2.32 -17.38 -3.42
CA TYR A 130 -2.93 -16.13 -3.90
C TYR A 130 -3.54 -15.33 -2.74
N ILE A 131 -3.26 -14.02 -2.72
CA ILE A 131 -3.82 -13.09 -1.74
C ILE A 131 -5.15 -12.61 -2.28
N LYS A 132 -6.24 -12.78 -1.52
CA LYS A 132 -7.53 -12.25 -1.95
C LYS A 132 -7.47 -10.73 -2.05
N PRO A 133 -8.13 -10.11 -3.03
CA PRO A 133 -8.17 -8.65 -3.15
C PRO A 133 -8.63 -7.93 -1.87
N GLU A 134 -9.48 -8.57 -1.07
CA GLU A 134 -10.00 -8.05 0.20
C GLU A 134 -9.15 -8.41 1.42
N GLU A 135 -8.20 -9.36 1.31
CA GLU A 135 -7.33 -9.81 2.40
C GLU A 135 -6.10 -8.89 2.48
N SER A 136 -5.74 -8.45 3.69
CA SER A 136 -4.52 -7.67 3.87
C SER A 136 -3.28 -8.53 3.59
N ILE A 137 -2.24 -7.92 3.02
CA ILE A 137 -0.97 -8.61 2.75
C ILE A 137 -0.39 -9.17 4.05
N GLU A 138 -0.51 -8.44 5.17
CA GLU A 138 -0.05 -8.90 6.48
C GLU A 138 -0.75 -10.19 6.93
N GLU A 139 -2.07 -10.26 6.83
CA GLU A 139 -2.85 -11.44 7.20
C GLU A 139 -2.52 -12.62 6.29
N ALA A 140 -2.40 -12.37 4.99
CA ALA A 140 -2.04 -13.38 4.01
C ALA A 140 -0.65 -13.97 4.29
N ILE A 141 0.37 -13.12 4.53
CA ILE A 141 1.73 -13.57 4.91
C ILE A 141 1.68 -14.41 6.20
N LYS A 142 0.94 -13.96 7.21
CA LYS A 142 0.80 -14.70 8.48
C LYS A 142 0.15 -16.06 8.27
N LYS A 143 -0.84 -16.16 7.39
CA LYS A 143 -1.51 -17.41 7.01
C LYS A 143 -0.58 -18.34 6.24
N TYR A 144 0.19 -17.84 5.27
CA TYR A 144 1.16 -18.65 4.52
C TYR A 144 2.33 -19.10 5.37
N GLY A 145 2.89 -18.21 6.19
CA GLY A 145 3.97 -18.57 7.13
C GLY A 145 3.56 -19.70 8.08
N LYS A 146 2.30 -19.71 8.53
CA LYS A 146 1.75 -20.84 9.31
C LYS A 146 1.65 -22.14 8.49
N ARG A 147 1.26 -22.06 7.21
CA ARG A 147 1.20 -23.23 6.32
C ARG A 147 2.59 -23.80 6.05
N LEU A 148 3.58 -22.95 5.75
CA LEU A 148 4.98 -23.35 5.50
C LEU A 148 5.61 -24.02 6.72
N LYS A 149 5.44 -23.43 7.92
CA LYS A 149 5.89 -24.05 9.18
C LYS A 149 5.25 -25.42 9.46
N ARG A 150 4.02 -25.64 9.00
CA ARG A 150 3.32 -26.94 9.15
C ARG A 150 3.83 -27.98 8.14
N LEU A 151 4.42 -27.54 7.03
CA LEU A 151 4.91 -28.41 5.96
C LEU A 151 6.39 -28.83 6.13
N ASN A 152 7.08 -28.42 7.20
CA ASN A 152 8.50 -28.72 7.46
C ASN A 152 9.42 -28.44 6.25
N ILE A 153 9.16 -27.36 5.54
CA ILE A 153 10.09 -26.83 4.54
C ILE A 153 10.83 -25.71 5.26
N GLU A 154 12.10 -25.96 5.62
CA GLU A 154 13.02 -24.94 6.16
C GLU A 154 13.31 -23.84 5.13
#